data_AF-A0A8S9B690-F1
#
_entry.id   AF-A0A8S9B690-F1
#
_cell.length_a   1.000
_cell.length_b   1.000
_cell.length_c   1.000
_cell.angle_alpha   90.00
_cell.angle_beta   90.00
_cell.angle_gamma   90.00
#
_symmetry.space_group_name_H-M   'P 1'
#
loop_
_entity.id
_entity.type
_entity.pdbx_description
1 polymer ?
#
loop_
_entity_poly.entity_id
_entity_poly.type
_entity_poly.pdbx_seq_one_letter_code
_entity_poly.pdbx_strand_id
1 'polypeptide(L)'
;MASQEKKQGAAKTKPPIVIKMPGFSPDTRLKVFSQAFHVHSLLLKIHSTFFRKFLDSADKILENKLDTDGCNTGTRDATLGSNSVGTDLFPATSILPTLLIKTNGLISRFTYDWITKVDEDGTDWHLICAGSEACIFKQSNTSLEYKGDPKKQIDAFANLLLAIHGRPYIIENADQLNTMTNLADYYCSLPVLSRSLDGALLNSPNFCSQIAMNCQMLLVIAEKLRSPLLFREALIWVVGPNTSPRYQYLEDRNLRMVARCAHAQILEMVTTLCNEVIRQLGSSAHDERSKQRMKMQYLVDVDVDKGDLVPSPVGVLYYPWYFRRISDDTSLLSRYLSLENLLENRLALDPKCTAGAEEDELQDYFLCAHIDDKDLPWDVTEIDW
;
A
#
# COMPACT_ATOMS: atom_id res chain seq x y z
N MET A 1 53.06 -27.49 16.62
CA MET A 1 52.29 -26.37 17.19
C MET A 1 52.04 -25.37 16.08
N ALA A 2 50.83 -24.98 15.66
CA ALA A 2 49.50 -25.54 15.71
C ALA A 2 48.77 -24.85 14.54
N SER A 3 48.09 -25.60 13.68
CA SER A 3 47.20 -25.08 12.65
C SER A 3 46.06 -24.28 13.29
N GLN A 4 45.79 -23.08 12.80
CA GLN A 4 44.51 -22.41 13.05
C GLN A 4 43.71 -22.39 11.75
N GLU A 5 42.85 -23.40 11.64
CA GLU A 5 41.71 -23.39 10.73
C GLU A 5 40.80 -22.21 11.07
N LYS A 6 40.67 -21.30 10.11
CA LYS A 6 39.70 -20.21 10.14
C LYS A 6 38.31 -20.83 9.88
N LYS A 7 37.61 -21.24 10.94
CA LYS A 7 36.19 -21.59 10.88
C LYS A 7 35.40 -20.38 10.38
N GLN A 8 34.98 -20.43 9.12
CA GLN A 8 33.94 -19.58 8.57
C GLN A 8 32.68 -19.75 9.41
N GLY A 9 32.21 -18.67 10.02
CA GLY A 9 30.98 -18.65 10.78
C GLY A 9 29.80 -18.94 9.87
N ALA A 10 29.13 -20.07 10.08
CA ALA A 10 27.83 -20.34 9.48
C ALA A 10 26.87 -19.21 9.86
N ALA A 11 26.39 -18.45 8.87
CA ALA A 11 25.37 -17.44 9.07
C ALA A 11 24.17 -18.09 9.78
N LYS A 12 23.86 -17.66 11.00
CA LYS A 12 22.70 -18.15 11.76
C LYS A 12 21.45 -17.84 10.95
N THR A 13 20.83 -18.88 10.40
CA THR A 13 19.56 -18.78 9.67
C THR A 13 18.47 -18.33 10.64
N LYS A 14 17.72 -17.28 10.27
CA LYS A 14 16.57 -16.82 11.06
C LYS A 14 15.51 -17.93 11.11
N PRO A 15 14.75 -18.07 12.22
CA PRO A 15 13.68 -19.05 12.29
C PRO A 15 12.60 -18.74 11.23
N PRO A 16 11.93 -19.76 10.67
CA PRO A 16 10.91 -19.57 9.66
C PRO A 16 9.68 -18.86 10.25
N ILE A 17 9.10 -17.92 9.49
CA ILE A 17 7.82 -17.28 9.81
C ILE A 17 6.71 -18.21 9.31
N VAL A 18 5.86 -18.67 10.21
CA VAL A 18 4.79 -19.62 9.90
C VAL A 18 3.43 -18.94 9.98
N ILE A 19 2.77 -18.76 8.84
CA ILE A 19 1.41 -18.19 8.79
C ILE A 19 0.43 -19.34 8.86
N LYS A 20 -0.16 -19.57 10.04
CA LYS A 20 -1.03 -20.72 10.31
C LYS A 20 -2.45 -20.51 9.78
N MET A 21 -3.07 -21.58 9.27
CA MET A 21 -4.50 -21.67 8.97
C MET A 21 -5.10 -22.77 9.86
N PRO A 22 -6.18 -22.50 10.61
CA PRO A 22 -6.76 -23.50 11.52
C PRO A 22 -7.12 -24.80 10.79
N GLY A 23 -6.61 -25.93 11.28
CA GLY A 23 -6.89 -27.25 10.71
C GLY A 23 -6.00 -27.67 9.52
N PHE A 24 -5.05 -26.83 9.10
CA PHE A 24 -4.17 -27.13 7.96
C PHE A 24 -2.70 -26.93 8.32
N SER A 25 -1.84 -27.79 7.75
CA SER A 25 -0.40 -27.63 7.80
C SER A 25 0.09 -26.84 6.58
N PRO A 26 1.06 -25.92 6.73
CA PRO A 26 1.69 -25.25 5.59
C PRO A 26 2.31 -26.27 4.63
N ASP A 27 2.01 -26.12 3.35
CA ASP A 27 2.47 -27.00 2.25
C ASP A 27 3.47 -26.30 1.32
N THR A 28 3.70 -25.00 1.54
CA THR A 28 4.54 -24.15 0.69
C THR A 28 5.61 -23.47 1.52
N ARG A 29 6.87 -23.56 1.07
CA ARG A 29 7.99 -22.80 1.59
C ARG A 29 8.44 -21.75 0.58
N LEU A 30 8.41 -20.48 0.98
CA LEU A 30 8.97 -19.37 0.21
C LEU A 30 10.19 -18.84 0.96
N LYS A 31 11.37 -18.89 0.36
CA LYS A 31 12.60 -18.33 0.92
C LYS A 31 12.91 -17.01 0.25
N VAL A 32 12.57 -15.93 0.95
CA VAL A 32 12.84 -14.56 0.53
C VAL A 32 14.14 -14.08 1.17
N PHE A 33 15.19 -14.00 0.37
CA PHE A 33 16.58 -13.77 0.83
C PHE A 33 16.98 -14.72 1.97
N SER A 34 17.18 -14.18 3.18
CA SER A 34 17.57 -14.93 4.38
C SER A 34 16.40 -15.41 5.23
N GLN A 35 15.15 -15.04 4.88
CA GLN A 35 13.95 -15.36 5.64
C GLN A 35 13.12 -16.44 4.94
N ALA A 36 12.79 -17.50 5.66
CA ALA A 36 11.86 -18.52 5.20
C ALA A 36 10.44 -18.22 5.70
N PHE A 37 9.46 -18.39 4.82
CA PHE A 37 8.03 -18.30 5.08
C PHE A 37 7.38 -19.65 4.82
N HIS A 38 6.61 -20.17 5.77
CA HIS A 38 5.79 -21.36 5.61
C HIS A 38 4.34 -20.93 5.52
N VAL A 39 3.72 -21.18 4.36
CA VAL A 39 2.40 -20.67 3.97
C VAL A 39 1.57 -21.76 3.29
N HIS A 40 0.34 -21.42 2.91
CA HIS A 40 -0.61 -22.35 2.29
C HIS A 40 -0.80 -22.02 0.81
N SER A 41 -0.50 -22.98 -0.06
CA SER A 41 -0.63 -22.85 -1.51
C SER A 41 -2.04 -22.44 -1.93
N LEU A 42 -3.06 -22.96 -1.23
CA LEU A 42 -4.47 -22.67 -1.49
C LEU A 42 -4.75 -21.16 -1.50
N LEU A 43 -4.31 -20.44 -0.46
CA LEU A 43 -4.56 -19.01 -0.33
C LEU A 43 -3.74 -18.19 -1.33
N LEU A 44 -2.50 -18.60 -1.59
CA LEU A 44 -1.69 -18.01 -2.67
C LEU A 44 -2.41 -18.13 -4.01
N LYS A 45 -2.93 -19.31 -4.37
CA LYS A 45 -3.63 -19.54 -5.65
C LYS A 45 -4.97 -18.80 -5.74
N ILE A 46 -5.69 -18.64 -4.63
CA ILE A 46 -6.95 -17.89 -4.61
C ILE A 46 -6.69 -16.40 -4.88
N HIS A 47 -5.68 -15.82 -4.23
CA HIS A 47 -5.48 -14.37 -4.20
C HIS A 47 -4.38 -13.83 -5.14
N SER A 48 -3.70 -14.70 -5.88
CA SER A 48 -2.68 -14.33 -6.85
C SER A 48 -2.81 -15.15 -8.11
N THR A 49 -3.05 -14.50 -9.24
CA THR A 49 -3.09 -15.17 -10.55
C THR A 49 -1.72 -15.71 -10.94
N PHE A 50 -0.64 -15.05 -10.51
CA PHE A 50 0.74 -15.54 -10.62
C PHE A 50 0.89 -16.91 -9.94
N PHE A 51 0.60 -17.01 -8.64
CA PHE A 51 0.78 -18.27 -7.92
C PHE A 51 -0.17 -19.35 -8.43
N ARG A 52 -1.41 -18.99 -8.82
CA ARG A 52 -2.34 -19.92 -9.48
C ARG A 52 -1.75 -20.54 -10.74
N LYS A 53 -1.10 -19.74 -11.58
CA LYS A 53 -0.51 -20.19 -12.85
C LYS A 53 0.77 -20.99 -12.65
N PHE A 54 1.63 -20.57 -11.73
CA PHE A 54 3.01 -21.06 -11.67
C PHE A 54 3.30 -22.07 -10.56
N LEU A 55 2.43 -22.25 -9.56
CA LEU A 55 2.64 -23.32 -8.57
C LEU A 55 2.44 -24.70 -9.20
N ASP A 56 1.43 -24.87 -10.05
CA ASP A 56 1.05 -26.16 -10.65
C ASP A 56 1.58 -26.36 -12.09
N SER A 57 2.48 -25.51 -12.58
CA SER A 57 3.00 -25.60 -13.96
C SER A 57 3.78 -26.90 -14.19
N ALA A 58 3.53 -27.57 -15.33
CA ALA A 58 4.06 -28.90 -15.65
C ALA A 58 5.59 -29.01 -15.56
N ASP A 59 6.32 -27.95 -15.90
CA ASP A 59 7.79 -27.88 -15.81
C ASP A 59 8.32 -28.06 -14.38
N LYS A 60 7.46 -27.88 -13.37
CA LYS A 60 7.79 -28.05 -11.94
C LYS A 60 7.26 -29.35 -11.35
N ILE A 61 6.43 -30.08 -12.10
CA ILE A 61 5.92 -31.41 -11.74
C ILE A 61 6.75 -32.50 -12.42
N LEU A 62 7.37 -32.22 -13.58
CA LEU A 62 8.15 -33.19 -14.34
C LEU A 62 9.45 -33.63 -13.65
N GLU A 63 10.05 -32.82 -12.77
CA GLU A 63 11.14 -33.28 -11.90
C GLU A 63 10.69 -34.30 -10.85
N ASN A 64 9.38 -34.41 -10.56
CA ASN A 64 8.84 -35.39 -9.60
C ASN A 64 8.54 -36.77 -10.19
N LYS A 65 8.58 -36.95 -11.52
CA LYS A 65 8.23 -38.23 -12.17
C LYS A 65 9.40 -39.00 -12.77
N LEU A 66 10.58 -38.39 -12.91
CA LEU A 66 11.73 -39.06 -13.52
C LEU A 66 12.42 -40.10 -12.62
N ASP A 67 12.03 -40.19 -11.34
CA ASP A 67 12.63 -41.14 -10.38
C ASP A 67 11.81 -42.42 -10.14
N THR A 68 10.66 -42.63 -10.81
CA THR A 68 9.84 -43.84 -10.62
C THR A 68 10.00 -44.94 -11.68
N ASP A 69 10.68 -44.70 -12.80
CA ASP A 69 10.79 -45.70 -13.88
C ASP A 69 12.20 -46.33 -13.96
N GLY A 70 12.66 -46.84 -12.83
CA GLY A 70 13.87 -47.66 -12.72
C GLY A 70 13.56 -49.12 -12.40
N CYS A 71 13.59 -49.97 -13.44
CA CYS A 71 13.71 -51.44 -13.41
C CYS A 71 12.41 -52.28 -13.31
N ASN A 72 11.95 -52.82 -14.45
CA ASN A 72 12.10 -54.26 -14.69
C ASN A 72 11.92 -54.62 -16.18
N THR A 73 12.97 -55.16 -16.76
CA THR A 73 12.97 -55.89 -18.04
C THR A 73 12.47 -57.33 -17.79
N GLY A 74 11.58 -57.83 -18.65
CA GLY A 74 11.08 -59.20 -18.55
C GLY A 74 10.06 -59.55 -19.62
N THR A 75 10.54 -59.87 -20.80
CA THR A 75 9.84 -60.38 -21.98
C THR A 75 8.93 -61.58 -21.67
N ARG A 76 7.68 -61.58 -22.16
CA ARG A 76 7.07 -62.73 -22.84
C ARG A 76 5.75 -62.39 -23.54
N ASP A 77 5.55 -63.11 -24.63
CA ASP A 77 4.70 -62.82 -25.78
C ASP A 77 3.32 -63.50 -25.69
N ALA A 78 2.41 -63.00 -26.53
CA ALA A 78 1.22 -63.61 -27.13
C ALA A 78 -0.16 -63.68 -26.42
N THR A 79 -1.11 -63.06 -27.13
CA THR A 79 -2.49 -63.49 -27.51
C THR A 79 -3.75 -63.09 -26.69
N LEU A 80 -4.48 -62.15 -27.30
CA LEU A 80 -5.92 -62.13 -27.67
C LEU A 80 -7.00 -62.57 -26.66
N GLY A 81 -7.95 -61.64 -26.40
CA GLY A 81 -9.27 -61.97 -25.87
C GLY A 81 -10.07 -60.77 -25.35
N SER A 82 -10.96 -60.24 -26.19
CA SER A 82 -11.98 -59.23 -25.88
C SER A 82 -13.12 -59.78 -25.01
N ASN A 83 -13.59 -59.03 -24.01
CA ASN A 83 -14.98 -58.53 -23.89
C ASN A 83 -15.40 -58.05 -22.47
N SER A 84 -16.01 -56.86 -22.49
CA SER A 84 -17.23 -56.39 -21.79
C SER A 84 -17.34 -56.24 -20.25
N VAL A 85 -17.52 -54.97 -19.87
CA VAL A 85 -18.63 -54.34 -19.09
C VAL A 85 -18.94 -54.81 -17.66
N GLY A 86 -18.90 -53.86 -16.70
CA GLY A 86 -19.83 -53.86 -15.55
C GLY A 86 -19.35 -53.29 -14.21
N THR A 87 -19.07 -51.98 -14.17
CA THR A 87 -19.42 -51.02 -13.09
C THR A 87 -19.49 -51.48 -11.62
N ASP A 88 -18.45 -51.12 -10.86
CA ASP A 88 -18.45 -50.98 -9.39
C ASP A 88 -18.75 -49.53 -8.98
N LEU A 89 -19.50 -49.34 -7.88
CA LEU A 89 -19.63 -48.06 -7.17
C LEU A 89 -19.31 -48.28 -5.68
N PHE A 90 -18.34 -47.49 -5.22
CA PHE A 90 -17.57 -47.51 -3.98
C PHE A 90 -18.37 -47.38 -2.67
N PRO A 91 -17.74 -47.66 -1.52
CA PRO A 91 -17.23 -46.53 -0.74
C PRO A 91 -15.81 -46.75 -0.19
N ALA A 92 -15.04 -45.65 -0.06
CA ALA A 92 -14.23 -45.27 1.11
C ALA A 92 -12.96 -44.48 0.73
N THR A 93 -12.88 -43.26 1.29
CA THR A 93 -11.68 -42.59 1.82
C THR A 93 -10.32 -42.93 1.20
N SER A 94 -9.80 -42.03 0.38
CA SER A 94 -8.37 -42.00 0.02
C SER A 94 -7.68 -40.85 0.75
N ILE A 95 -6.88 -41.25 1.74
CA ILE A 95 -5.85 -40.43 2.39
C ILE A 95 -4.72 -40.31 1.37
N LEU A 96 -4.46 -39.10 0.86
CA LEU A 96 -3.32 -38.86 -0.03
C LEU A 96 -2.00 -38.98 0.77
N PRO A 97 -1.02 -39.76 0.31
CA PRO A 97 0.28 -39.86 0.96
C PRO A 97 1.10 -38.59 0.65
N THR A 98 1.67 -38.00 1.69
CA THR A 98 2.66 -36.92 1.60
C THR A 98 3.87 -37.42 0.81
N LEU A 99 3.97 -37.04 -0.47
CA LEU A 99 5.10 -37.38 -1.34
C LEU A 99 6.34 -36.56 -0.94
N LEU A 100 7.40 -37.27 -0.55
CA LEU A 100 8.72 -36.73 -0.26
C LEU A 100 9.45 -36.46 -1.57
N ILE A 101 9.76 -35.20 -1.86
CA ILE A 101 10.56 -34.83 -3.03
C ILE A 101 12.05 -34.96 -2.67
N LYS A 102 12.78 -35.81 -3.39
CA LYS A 102 14.25 -35.89 -3.34
C LYS A 102 14.82 -34.98 -4.42
N THR A 103 15.28 -33.79 -4.05
CA THR A 103 16.27 -33.05 -4.85
C THR A 103 17.59 -33.08 -4.08
N ASN A 104 18.67 -33.50 -4.77
CA ASN A 104 20.08 -33.58 -4.33
C ASN A 104 20.38 -33.22 -2.85
N GLY A 105 20.00 -34.12 -1.93
CA GLY A 105 20.40 -34.10 -0.52
C GLY A 105 19.51 -33.34 0.47
N LEU A 106 18.46 -32.63 0.03
CA LEU A 106 17.50 -31.95 0.93
C LEU A 106 16.09 -32.43 0.64
N ILE A 107 15.61 -33.38 1.43
CA ILE A 107 14.21 -33.81 1.42
C ILE A 107 13.36 -32.62 1.87
N SER A 108 12.73 -31.91 0.94
CA SER A 108 11.78 -30.86 1.29
C SER A 108 10.48 -31.52 1.74
N ARG A 109 10.02 -31.19 2.96
CA ARG A 109 8.71 -31.60 3.48
C ARG A 109 7.55 -30.82 2.83
N PHE A 110 7.84 -29.84 1.99
CA PHE A 110 6.86 -28.96 1.37
C PHE A 110 6.57 -29.42 -0.06
N THR A 111 5.30 -29.35 -0.46
CA THR A 111 4.86 -29.61 -1.83
C THR A 111 5.47 -28.59 -2.80
N TYR A 112 5.57 -27.34 -2.36
CA TYR A 112 6.16 -26.25 -3.13
C TYR A 112 7.31 -25.64 -2.35
N ASP A 113 8.47 -25.51 -2.99
CA ASP A 113 9.66 -24.90 -2.40
C ASP A 113 10.24 -23.88 -3.37
N TRP A 114 10.28 -22.61 -2.97
CA TRP A 114 10.67 -21.50 -3.83
C TRP A 114 11.72 -20.63 -3.15
N ILE A 115 12.66 -20.09 -3.93
CA ILE A 115 13.77 -19.27 -3.46
C ILE A 115 13.86 -17.95 -4.23
N THR A 116 14.40 -16.92 -3.59
CA THR A 116 14.76 -15.66 -4.26
C THR A 116 15.80 -15.91 -5.33
N LYS A 117 15.52 -15.35 -6.51
CA LYS A 117 16.48 -15.07 -7.56
C LYS A 117 16.56 -13.56 -7.74
N VAL A 118 17.77 -13.03 -7.65
CA VAL A 118 18.08 -11.63 -7.95
C VAL A 118 18.32 -11.50 -9.46
N ASP A 119 17.81 -10.43 -10.04
CA ASP A 119 17.98 -10.14 -11.47
C ASP A 119 19.42 -9.75 -11.81
N GLU A 120 19.76 -9.74 -13.10
CA GLU A 120 21.14 -9.63 -13.57
C GLU A 120 21.82 -8.31 -13.16
N ASP A 121 21.03 -7.25 -13.01
CA ASP A 121 21.47 -5.93 -12.61
C ASP A 121 21.51 -5.75 -11.08
N GLY A 122 21.01 -6.71 -10.30
CA GLY A 122 20.95 -6.66 -8.85
C GLY A 122 19.90 -5.70 -8.28
N THR A 123 19.04 -5.10 -9.11
CA THR A 123 18.09 -4.06 -8.68
C THR A 123 16.77 -4.66 -8.22
N ASP A 124 16.34 -5.74 -8.85
CA ASP A 124 15.09 -6.44 -8.58
C ASP A 124 15.28 -7.92 -8.25
N TRP A 125 14.21 -8.54 -7.77
CA TRP A 125 14.20 -9.93 -7.35
C TRP A 125 12.83 -10.57 -7.57
N HIS A 126 12.84 -11.88 -7.78
CA HIS A 126 11.62 -12.67 -7.92
C HIS A 126 11.78 -14.08 -7.32
N LEU A 127 10.66 -14.77 -7.10
CA LEU A 127 10.66 -16.15 -6.62
C LEU A 127 10.74 -17.15 -7.80
N ILE A 128 11.57 -18.18 -7.64
CA ILE A 128 11.64 -19.33 -8.55
C ILE A 128 11.56 -20.65 -7.80
N CYS A 129 11.16 -21.73 -8.49
CA CYS A 129 11.11 -23.07 -7.91
C CYS A 129 12.52 -23.54 -7.54
N ALA A 130 12.71 -23.96 -6.29
CA ALA A 130 13.91 -24.63 -5.84
C ALA A 130 14.10 -25.91 -6.65
N GLY A 131 15.30 -26.12 -7.20
CA GLY A 131 15.60 -27.31 -8.01
C GLY A 131 15.56 -27.08 -9.53
N SER A 132 14.91 -26.02 -10.02
CA SER A 132 14.90 -25.72 -11.46
C SER A 132 16.32 -25.62 -12.04
N GLU A 133 16.51 -26.02 -13.30
CA GLU A 133 17.81 -25.93 -14.00
C GLU A 133 18.47 -24.55 -13.84
N ALA A 134 17.67 -23.48 -13.85
CA ALA A 134 18.12 -22.11 -13.60
C ALA A 134 18.75 -21.89 -12.20
N CYS A 135 18.32 -22.62 -11.17
CA CYS A 135 18.97 -22.65 -9.85
C CYS A 135 20.27 -23.45 -9.85
N ILE A 136 20.29 -24.58 -10.57
CA ILE A 136 21.40 -25.53 -10.58
C ILE A 136 22.61 -24.93 -11.31
N PHE A 137 22.40 -24.31 -12.47
CA PHE A 137 23.49 -23.74 -13.27
C PHE A 137 24.06 -22.42 -12.73
N LYS A 138 23.34 -21.70 -11.86
CA LYS A 138 23.81 -20.42 -11.28
C LYS A 138 24.49 -20.55 -9.92
N GLN A 139 24.36 -21.67 -9.21
CA GLN A 139 25.12 -21.90 -7.96
C GLN A 139 26.63 -22.02 -8.20
N SER A 140 27.08 -22.32 -9.42
CA SER A 140 28.50 -22.40 -9.78
C SER A 140 29.10 -21.05 -10.22
N ASN A 141 28.30 -20.04 -10.54
CA ASN A 141 28.77 -18.73 -10.99
C ASN A 141 27.97 -17.60 -10.32
N THR A 142 28.57 -16.99 -9.29
CA THR A 142 28.18 -15.70 -8.68
C THR A 142 26.70 -15.56 -8.30
N SER A 143 26.37 -15.89 -7.05
CA SER A 143 25.14 -15.40 -6.41
C SER A 143 25.15 -13.88 -6.44
N LEU A 144 24.40 -13.27 -7.37
CA LEU A 144 24.26 -11.82 -7.47
C LEU A 144 23.68 -11.29 -6.17
N GLU A 145 24.33 -10.27 -5.59
CA GLU A 145 23.87 -9.62 -4.38
C GLU A 145 22.83 -8.55 -4.73
N TYR A 146 21.73 -8.53 -4.00
CA TYR A 146 20.70 -7.50 -4.14
C TYR A 146 21.24 -6.17 -3.66
N LYS A 147 21.15 -5.14 -4.51
CA LYS A 147 21.71 -3.80 -4.23
C LYS A 147 20.85 -2.98 -3.27
N GLY A 148 19.56 -3.29 -3.17
CA GLY A 148 18.63 -2.61 -2.25
C GLY A 148 18.74 -3.15 -0.82
N ASP A 149 17.79 -2.75 0.05
CA ASP A 149 17.70 -3.26 1.42
C ASP A 149 16.85 -4.55 1.46
N PRO A 150 17.46 -5.75 1.66
CA PRO A 150 16.71 -6.99 1.71
C PRO A 150 15.71 -7.03 2.87
N LYS A 151 15.97 -6.29 3.97
CA LYS A 151 15.09 -6.29 5.13
C LYS A 151 13.77 -5.60 4.80
N LYS A 152 13.80 -4.43 4.15
CA LYS A 152 12.59 -3.73 3.68
C LYS A 152 11.73 -4.63 2.78
N GLN A 153 12.38 -5.38 1.87
CA GLN A 153 11.70 -6.31 0.98
C GLN A 153 11.07 -7.50 1.73
N ILE A 154 11.80 -8.08 2.70
CA ILE A 154 11.27 -9.17 3.54
C ILE A 154 10.06 -8.70 4.35
N ASP A 155 10.15 -7.53 4.98
CA ASP A 155 9.10 -7.01 5.87
C ASP A 155 7.84 -6.63 5.06
N ALA A 156 8.00 -5.99 3.88
CA ALA A 156 6.90 -5.72 2.96
C ALA A 156 6.26 -7.02 2.43
N PHE A 157 7.07 -8.00 2.00
CA PHE A 157 6.56 -9.28 1.52
C PHE A 157 5.84 -10.07 2.62
N ALA A 158 6.33 -10.01 3.86
CA ALA A 158 5.66 -10.62 5.01
C ALA A 158 4.25 -10.04 5.22
N ASN A 159 4.10 -8.71 5.16
CA ASN A 159 2.80 -8.06 5.27
C ASN A 159 1.88 -8.37 4.08
N LEU A 160 2.41 -8.47 2.86
CA LEU A 160 1.64 -8.93 1.71
C LEU A 160 1.13 -10.37 1.89
N LEU A 161 1.96 -11.26 2.45
CA LEU A 161 1.51 -12.61 2.78
C LEU A 161 0.44 -12.61 3.88
N LEU A 162 0.53 -11.73 4.88
CA LEU A 162 -0.53 -11.57 5.88
C LEU A 162 -1.83 -11.10 5.24
N ALA A 163 -1.78 -10.13 4.33
CA ALA A 163 -2.94 -9.69 3.54
C ALA A 163 -3.57 -10.84 2.75
N ILE A 164 -2.77 -11.62 2.01
CA ILE A 164 -3.22 -12.82 1.28
C ILE A 164 -3.91 -13.84 2.20
N HIS A 165 -3.47 -13.94 3.45
CA HIS A 165 -4.05 -14.85 4.43
C HIS A 165 -5.19 -14.26 5.25
N GLY A 166 -5.66 -13.05 4.93
CA GLY A 166 -6.70 -12.35 5.69
C GLY A 166 -6.30 -12.10 7.15
N ARG A 167 -5.00 -11.94 7.42
CA ARG A 167 -4.46 -11.66 8.75
C ARG A 167 -4.20 -10.15 8.89
N PRO A 168 -4.42 -9.57 10.09
CA PRO A 168 -4.09 -8.18 10.34
C PRO A 168 -2.58 -7.95 10.22
N TYR A 169 -2.20 -6.78 9.74
CA TYR A 169 -0.82 -6.33 9.61
C TYR A 169 -0.73 -4.83 9.90
N ILE A 170 0.49 -4.37 10.19
CA ILE A 170 0.80 -2.97 10.49
C ILE A 170 1.70 -2.44 9.39
N ILE A 171 1.37 -1.27 8.86
CA ILE A 171 2.18 -0.53 7.91
C ILE A 171 3.06 0.43 8.70
N GLU A 172 4.38 0.31 8.56
CA GLU A 172 5.35 1.10 9.30
C GLU A 172 5.51 2.51 8.72
N ASN A 173 5.53 2.63 7.39
CA ASN A 173 5.79 3.88 6.67
C ASN A 173 5.34 3.78 5.20
N ALA A 174 5.38 4.93 4.51
CA ALA A 174 4.96 5.06 3.12
C ALA A 174 5.81 4.22 2.15
N ASP A 175 7.12 4.09 2.39
CA ASP A 175 8.01 3.24 1.58
C ASP A 175 7.61 1.76 1.65
N GLN A 176 7.21 1.29 2.84
CA GLN A 176 6.77 -0.09 3.02
C GLN A 176 5.49 -0.35 2.22
N LEU A 177 4.50 0.55 2.28
CA LEU A 177 3.26 0.40 1.50
C LEU A 177 3.55 0.47 -0.02
N ASN A 178 4.46 1.34 -0.46
CA ASN A 178 4.90 1.40 -1.84
C ASN A 178 5.52 0.06 -2.29
N THR A 179 6.42 -0.49 -1.46
CA THR A 179 7.07 -1.79 -1.71
C THR A 179 6.04 -2.91 -1.76
N MET A 180 5.08 -2.94 -0.82
CA MET A 180 3.98 -3.90 -0.80
C MET A 180 3.13 -3.82 -2.06
N THR A 181 2.84 -2.59 -2.53
CA THR A 181 2.06 -2.35 -3.76
C THR A 181 2.79 -2.87 -4.99
N ASN A 182 4.10 -2.63 -5.10
CA ASN A 182 4.91 -3.12 -6.22
C ASN A 182 5.02 -4.66 -6.21
N LEU A 183 5.20 -5.26 -5.04
CA LEU A 183 5.18 -6.72 -4.90
C LEU A 183 3.79 -7.29 -5.25
N ALA A 184 2.72 -6.63 -4.80
CA ALA A 184 1.37 -7.06 -5.09
C ALA A 184 1.06 -6.99 -6.57
N ASP A 185 1.52 -5.95 -7.28
CA ASP A 185 1.42 -5.82 -8.73
C ASP A 185 2.16 -6.95 -9.44
N TYR A 186 3.43 -7.15 -9.10
CA TYR A 186 4.26 -8.21 -9.68
C TYR A 186 3.68 -9.62 -9.49
N TYR A 187 3.23 -9.93 -8.26
CA TYR A 187 2.60 -11.21 -7.94
C TYR A 187 1.09 -11.22 -8.26
N CYS A 188 0.57 -10.22 -8.99
CA CYS A 188 -0.82 -10.12 -9.43
C CYS A 188 -1.84 -10.37 -8.30
N SER A 189 -1.69 -9.59 -7.22
CA SER A 189 -2.41 -9.70 -5.95
C SER A 189 -2.83 -8.33 -5.40
N LEU A 190 -2.88 -7.30 -6.24
CA LEU A 190 -3.37 -5.96 -5.86
C LEU A 190 -4.79 -5.99 -5.25
N PRO A 191 -5.77 -6.76 -5.79
CA PRO A 191 -7.13 -6.76 -5.23
C PRO A 191 -7.23 -7.32 -3.80
N VAL A 192 -6.33 -8.22 -3.39
CA VAL A 192 -6.34 -8.70 -1.99
C VAL A 192 -5.71 -7.68 -1.05
N LEU A 193 -4.62 -7.02 -1.48
CA LEU A 193 -3.98 -5.97 -0.69
C LEU A 193 -4.92 -4.78 -0.51
N SER A 194 -5.59 -4.36 -1.59
CA SER A 194 -6.62 -3.32 -1.59
C SER A 194 -7.72 -3.59 -0.55
N ARG A 195 -8.35 -4.77 -0.61
CA ARG A 195 -9.44 -5.15 0.31
C ARG A 195 -9.01 -5.22 1.78
N SER A 196 -7.75 -5.52 2.06
CA SER A 196 -7.24 -5.55 3.44
C SER A 196 -6.77 -4.20 3.97
N LEU A 197 -6.63 -3.19 3.08
CA LEU A 197 -5.95 -1.94 3.40
C LEU A 197 -6.65 -1.13 4.49
N ASP A 198 -7.99 -1.00 4.44
CA ASP A 198 -8.74 -0.23 5.43
C ASP A 198 -8.50 -0.73 6.86
N GLY A 199 -8.50 -2.06 7.03
CA GLY A 199 -8.16 -2.69 8.31
C GLY A 199 -6.70 -2.46 8.71
N ALA A 200 -5.78 -2.43 7.75
CA ALA A 200 -4.38 -2.15 8.03
C ALA A 200 -4.15 -0.69 8.44
N LEU A 201 -4.84 0.26 7.81
CA LEU A 201 -4.77 1.69 8.15
C LEU A 201 -5.23 1.94 9.58
N LEU A 202 -6.34 1.32 10.01
CA LEU A 202 -6.81 1.39 11.40
C LEU A 202 -5.79 0.85 12.42
N ASN A 203 -4.99 -0.15 12.04
CA ASN A 203 -3.94 -0.70 12.89
C ASN A 203 -2.61 0.07 12.82
N SER A 204 -2.52 1.12 11.99
CA SER A 204 -1.26 1.79 11.65
C SER A 204 -1.31 3.32 11.88
N PRO A 205 -1.58 3.80 13.10
CA PRO A 205 -1.70 5.24 13.38
C PRO A 205 -0.42 6.02 13.05
N ASN A 206 0.77 5.41 13.26
CA ASN A 206 2.05 6.02 12.93
C ASN A 206 2.24 6.20 11.42
N PHE A 207 1.65 5.34 10.59
CA PHE A 207 1.63 5.52 9.14
C PHE A 207 0.67 6.66 8.77
N CYS A 208 -0.52 6.72 9.38
CA CYS A 208 -1.50 7.75 9.11
C CYS A 208 -0.95 9.17 9.34
N SER A 209 -0.17 9.37 10.40
CA SER A 209 0.49 10.66 10.67
C SER A 209 1.55 11.07 9.64
N GLN A 210 2.01 10.13 8.81
CA GLN A 210 3.00 10.39 7.74
C GLN A 210 2.34 10.65 6.38
N ILE A 211 1.00 10.56 6.27
CA ILE A 211 0.29 10.73 5.00
C ILE A 211 0.54 12.12 4.42
N ALA A 212 0.45 13.17 5.26
CA ALA A 212 0.68 14.54 4.83
C ALA A 212 2.04 14.71 4.13
N MET A 213 3.12 14.15 4.69
CA MET A 213 4.47 14.29 4.13
C MET A 213 4.67 13.49 2.83
N ASN A 214 3.94 12.38 2.67
CA ASN A 214 4.09 11.45 1.53
C ASN A 214 2.89 11.48 0.56
N CYS A 215 2.04 12.50 0.66
CA CYS A 215 0.72 12.55 0.03
C CYS A 215 0.76 12.36 -1.50
N GLN A 216 1.78 12.90 -2.19
CA GLN A 216 1.92 12.73 -3.64
C GLN A 216 2.13 11.27 -4.04
N MET A 217 3.06 10.58 -3.37
CA MET A 217 3.32 9.15 -3.60
C MET A 217 2.11 8.30 -3.18
N LEU A 218 1.52 8.62 -2.04
CA LEU A 218 0.37 7.89 -1.51
C LEU A 218 -0.89 8.06 -2.36
N LEU A 219 -1.07 9.19 -3.05
CA LEU A 219 -2.16 9.37 -4.00
C LEU A 219 -2.03 8.41 -5.19
N VAL A 220 -0.82 8.24 -5.72
CA VAL A 220 -0.52 7.28 -6.80
C VAL A 220 -0.75 5.85 -6.32
N ILE A 221 -0.26 5.51 -5.11
CA ILE A 221 -0.47 4.19 -4.51
C ILE A 221 -1.97 3.92 -4.28
N ALA A 222 -2.71 4.92 -3.80
CA ALA A 222 -4.14 4.79 -3.55
C ALA A 222 -4.93 4.56 -4.83
N GLU A 223 -4.55 5.20 -5.94
CA GLU A 223 -5.12 4.94 -7.26
C GLU A 223 -4.81 3.52 -7.72
N LYS A 224 -3.55 3.10 -7.63
CA LYS A 224 -3.13 1.75 -8.03
C LYS A 224 -3.77 0.65 -7.20
N LEU A 225 -4.00 0.89 -5.91
CA LEU A 225 -4.73 -0.02 -5.02
C LEU A 225 -6.24 0.18 -5.08
N ARG A 226 -6.73 1.18 -5.79
CA ARG A 226 -8.14 1.56 -5.85
C ARG A 226 -8.77 1.72 -4.45
N SER A 227 -8.04 2.33 -3.52
CA SER A 227 -8.49 2.56 -2.14
C SER A 227 -9.15 3.92 -2.00
N PRO A 228 -10.49 4.00 -1.84
CA PRO A 228 -11.18 5.29 -1.76
C PRO A 228 -10.78 6.08 -0.51
N LEU A 229 -10.58 5.38 0.61
CA LEU A 229 -10.17 5.99 1.88
C LEU A 229 -8.81 6.65 1.74
N LEU A 230 -7.77 5.90 1.35
CA LEU A 230 -6.41 6.44 1.24
C LEU A 230 -6.33 7.52 0.15
N PHE A 231 -7.12 7.41 -0.92
CA PHE A 231 -7.14 8.40 -1.98
C PHE A 231 -7.70 9.73 -1.52
N ARG A 232 -8.83 9.73 -0.80
CA ARG A 232 -9.43 10.95 -0.24
C ARG A 232 -8.51 11.63 0.75
N GLU A 233 -7.89 10.85 1.63
CA GLU A 233 -6.87 11.32 2.57
C GLU A 233 -5.71 12.01 1.86
N ALA A 234 -5.08 11.31 0.92
CA ALA A 234 -3.95 11.85 0.16
C ALA A 234 -4.35 13.07 -0.68
N LEU A 235 -5.56 13.08 -1.25
CA LEU A 235 -6.08 14.17 -2.06
C LEU A 235 -6.19 15.48 -1.26
N ILE A 236 -6.74 15.42 -0.03
CA ILE A 236 -6.83 16.59 0.86
C ILE A 236 -5.44 17.21 1.08
N TRP A 237 -4.44 16.39 1.35
CA TRP A 237 -3.06 16.87 1.56
C TRP A 237 -2.39 17.38 0.29
N VAL A 238 -2.70 16.78 -0.87
CA VAL A 238 -2.12 17.15 -2.17
C VAL A 238 -2.67 18.49 -2.69
N VAL A 239 -3.91 18.86 -2.34
CA VAL A 239 -4.48 20.16 -2.74
C VAL A 239 -3.99 21.33 -1.90
N GLY A 240 -3.37 21.07 -0.75
CA GLY A 240 -2.68 22.09 0.06
C GLY A 240 -1.16 22.10 -0.15
N PRO A 241 -0.42 23.10 0.39
CA PRO A 241 -0.91 24.39 0.88
C PRO A 241 -1.70 25.18 -0.17
N ASN A 242 -2.63 26.05 0.23
CA ASN A 242 -3.48 26.82 -0.66
C ASN A 242 -2.67 27.79 -1.55
N THR A 243 -1.59 28.39 -1.03
CA THR A 243 -0.70 29.26 -1.82
C THR A 243 0.22 28.49 -2.76
N SER A 244 0.59 27.26 -2.40
CA SER A 244 1.47 26.41 -3.21
C SER A 244 1.01 24.94 -3.21
N PRO A 245 -0.08 24.62 -3.93
CA PRO A 245 -0.64 23.27 -3.91
C PRO A 245 0.35 22.21 -4.39
N ARG A 246 0.48 21.13 -3.63
CA ARG A 246 1.44 20.05 -3.90
C ARG A 246 1.13 19.26 -5.17
N TYR A 247 -0.10 19.27 -5.67
CA TYR A 247 -0.43 18.61 -6.94
C TYR A 247 0.35 19.15 -8.14
N GLN A 248 0.89 20.37 -8.07
CA GLN A 248 1.68 20.94 -9.16
C GLN A 248 2.90 20.08 -9.52
N TYR A 249 3.40 19.31 -8.56
CA TYR A 249 4.56 18.44 -8.69
C TYR A 249 4.21 16.98 -9.04
N LEU A 250 2.92 16.62 -9.10
CA LEU A 250 2.50 15.26 -9.48
C LEU A 250 2.88 14.96 -10.92
N GLU A 251 3.62 13.89 -11.16
CA GLU A 251 4.01 13.48 -12.52
C GLU A 251 2.80 13.04 -13.36
N ASP A 252 1.88 12.27 -12.75
CA ASP A 252 0.69 11.77 -13.42
C ASP A 252 -0.29 12.91 -13.77
N ARG A 253 -0.55 13.08 -15.06
CA ARG A 253 -1.43 14.13 -15.58
C ARG A 253 -2.88 13.96 -15.14
N ASN A 254 -3.39 12.74 -15.09
CA ASN A 254 -4.79 12.47 -14.73
C ASN A 254 -5.01 12.76 -13.25
N LEU A 255 -4.14 12.26 -12.38
CA LEU A 255 -4.19 12.56 -10.94
C LEU A 255 -4.01 14.06 -10.66
N ARG A 256 -3.10 14.71 -11.40
CA ARG A 256 -2.93 16.17 -11.33
C ARG A 256 -4.22 16.91 -11.70
N MET A 257 -4.94 16.44 -12.72
CA MET A 257 -6.22 17.04 -13.12
C MET A 257 -7.30 16.83 -12.07
N VAL A 258 -7.42 15.63 -11.49
CA VAL A 258 -8.35 15.34 -10.39
C VAL A 258 -8.08 16.26 -9.20
N ALA A 259 -6.83 16.36 -8.76
CA ALA A 259 -6.44 17.24 -7.67
C ALA A 259 -6.69 18.72 -7.98
N ARG A 260 -6.42 19.16 -9.21
CA ARG A 260 -6.73 20.52 -9.64
C ARG A 260 -8.23 20.82 -9.59
N CYS A 261 -9.08 19.88 -9.99
CA CYS A 261 -10.54 20.04 -9.90
C CYS A 261 -11.00 20.15 -8.44
N ALA A 262 -10.51 19.29 -7.55
CA ALA A 262 -10.80 19.36 -6.12
C ALA A 262 -10.34 20.70 -5.52
N HIS A 263 -9.14 21.16 -5.86
CA HIS A 263 -8.65 22.48 -5.40
C HIS A 263 -9.49 23.63 -5.97
N ALA A 264 -9.93 23.56 -7.22
CA ALA A 264 -10.78 24.59 -7.82
C ALA A 264 -12.12 24.75 -7.09
N GLN A 265 -12.71 23.66 -6.59
CA GLN A 265 -13.93 23.71 -5.77
C GLN A 265 -13.69 24.46 -4.45
N ILE A 266 -12.52 24.27 -3.83
CA ILE A 266 -12.12 25.03 -2.63
C ILE A 266 -11.98 26.52 -2.95
N LEU A 267 -11.31 26.86 -4.06
CA LEU A 267 -11.14 28.26 -4.48
C LEU A 267 -12.47 28.94 -4.83
N GLU A 268 -13.44 28.19 -5.35
CA GLU A 268 -14.81 28.67 -5.56
C GLU A 268 -15.47 29.02 -4.23
N MET A 269 -15.40 28.12 -3.22
CA MET A 269 -15.90 28.40 -1.87
C MET A 269 -15.24 29.63 -1.23
N VAL A 270 -13.92 29.76 -1.35
CA VAL A 270 -13.17 30.95 -0.90
C VAL A 270 -13.70 32.21 -1.57
N THR A 271 -13.88 32.19 -2.89
CA THR A 271 -14.36 33.34 -3.66
C THR A 271 -15.78 33.73 -3.25
N THR A 272 -16.68 32.76 -3.10
CA THR A 272 -18.05 32.99 -2.63
C THR A 272 -18.05 33.65 -1.25
N LEU A 273 -17.24 33.13 -0.32
CA LEU A 273 -17.16 33.67 1.03
C LEU A 273 -16.56 35.08 1.06
N CYS A 274 -15.48 35.33 0.32
CA CYS A 274 -14.91 36.67 0.16
C CYS A 274 -15.95 37.69 -0.33
N ASN A 275 -16.73 37.32 -1.36
CA ASN A 275 -17.77 38.19 -1.89
C ASN A 275 -18.87 38.48 -0.87
N GLU A 276 -19.27 37.48 -0.06
CA GLU A 276 -20.25 37.67 1.00
C GLU A 276 -19.72 38.62 2.09
N VAL A 277 -18.47 38.45 2.52
CA VAL A 277 -17.81 39.36 3.48
C VAL A 277 -17.77 40.80 2.93
N ILE A 278 -17.36 40.99 1.68
CA ILE A 278 -17.30 42.31 1.03
C ILE A 278 -18.68 42.95 0.92
N ARG A 279 -19.72 42.18 0.55
CA ARG A 279 -21.09 42.67 0.41
C ARG A 279 -21.67 43.16 1.74
N GLN A 280 -21.41 42.43 2.82
CA GLN A 280 -21.84 42.80 4.17
C GLN A 280 -21.13 44.07 4.66
N LEU A 281 -19.83 44.21 4.34
CA LEU A 281 -19.07 45.43 4.62
C LEU A 281 -19.59 46.65 3.87
N GLY A 282 -19.98 46.49 2.61
CA GLY A 282 -20.55 47.57 1.80
C GLY A 282 -21.94 48.03 2.25
N SER A 283 -22.73 47.13 2.86
CA SER A 283 -24.12 47.40 3.25
C SER A 283 -24.26 48.09 4.63
N SER A 284 -23.21 48.07 5.47
CA SER A 284 -23.22 48.72 6.78
C SER A 284 -22.88 50.22 6.66
N ALA A 285 -23.86 51.06 6.31
CA ALA A 285 -23.66 52.50 6.12
C ALA A 285 -23.37 53.30 7.42
N HIS A 286 -23.46 52.69 8.61
CA HIS A 286 -23.47 53.42 9.89
C HIS A 286 -22.28 53.20 10.83
N ASP A 287 -21.33 52.31 10.53
CA ASP A 287 -20.17 52.13 11.40
C ASP A 287 -18.85 52.04 10.64
N GLU A 288 -18.26 53.21 10.42
CA GLU A 288 -16.97 53.35 9.75
C GLU A 288 -15.81 52.76 10.56
N ARG A 289 -15.98 52.54 11.87
CA ARG A 289 -15.00 51.79 12.68
C ARG A 289 -15.02 50.30 12.36
N SER A 290 -16.18 49.70 12.11
CA SER A 290 -16.29 48.30 11.70
C SER A 290 -15.71 48.06 10.31
N LYS A 291 -15.93 48.99 9.37
CA LYS A 291 -15.29 48.94 8.04
C LYS A 291 -13.78 49.11 8.11
N GLN A 292 -13.29 50.00 8.97
CA GLN A 292 -11.86 50.22 9.17
C GLN A 292 -11.19 49.06 9.90
N ARG A 293 -11.87 48.41 10.87
CA ARG A 293 -11.38 47.18 11.53
C ARG A 293 -11.25 46.01 10.57
N MET A 294 -12.27 45.71 9.76
CA MET A 294 -12.15 44.64 8.77
C MET A 294 -11.19 44.98 7.62
N LYS A 295 -11.13 46.24 7.15
CA LYS A 295 -10.09 46.66 6.18
C LYS A 295 -8.67 46.58 6.76
N MET A 296 -8.49 46.87 8.04
CA MET A 296 -7.20 46.68 8.73
C MET A 296 -6.91 45.20 8.94
N GLN A 297 -7.89 44.37 9.33
CA GLN A 297 -7.72 42.91 9.43
C GLN A 297 -7.37 42.26 8.08
N TYR A 298 -7.84 42.84 6.96
CA TYR A 298 -7.56 42.38 5.60
C TYR A 298 -6.16 42.79 5.09
N LEU A 299 -5.53 43.81 5.70
CA LEU A 299 -4.22 44.34 5.28
C LEU A 299 -3.11 44.09 6.30
N VAL A 300 -3.47 43.81 7.55
CA VAL A 300 -2.61 43.98 8.69
C VAL A 300 -3.16 43.14 9.85
N ASP A 301 -2.66 41.91 10.01
CA ASP A 301 -2.46 41.40 11.37
C ASP A 301 -1.19 42.09 11.92
N VAL A 302 -1.35 43.36 12.30
CA VAL A 302 -0.50 44.00 13.31
C VAL A 302 -1.26 43.79 14.59
N ASP A 303 -0.70 42.91 15.42
CA ASP A 303 -1.08 42.69 16.79
C ASP A 303 -1.04 44.04 17.53
N VAL A 304 -2.21 44.62 17.85
CA VAL A 304 -2.29 45.92 18.56
C VAL A 304 -2.25 45.73 20.09
N ASP A 305 -2.32 44.50 20.60
CA ASP A 305 -2.45 44.27 22.06
C ASP A 305 -1.18 43.76 22.76
N LYS A 306 -0.11 43.45 22.03
CA LYS A 306 1.21 43.15 22.61
C LYS A 306 2.26 43.92 21.86
N GLY A 307 2.93 44.84 22.54
CA GLY A 307 3.89 45.81 21.98
C GLY A 307 5.16 45.23 21.33
N ASP A 308 5.12 44.00 20.84
CA ASP A 308 6.19 43.35 20.11
C ASP A 308 5.77 43.21 18.64
N LEU A 309 6.28 44.13 17.82
CA LEU A 309 6.22 44.08 16.36
C LEU A 309 6.87 42.79 15.86
N VAL A 310 6.10 41.74 15.68
CA VAL A 310 6.44 40.68 14.74
C VAL A 310 5.49 40.83 13.56
N PRO A 311 5.89 41.56 12.50
CA PRO A 311 5.20 41.48 11.22
C PRO A 311 5.15 40.00 10.83
N SER A 312 4.00 39.53 10.33
CA SER A 312 3.99 38.30 9.54
C SER A 312 5.15 38.40 8.53
N PRO A 313 6.12 37.47 8.55
CA PRO A 313 7.23 37.54 7.63
C PRO A 313 6.65 37.34 6.24
N VAL A 314 6.64 38.42 5.44
CA VAL A 314 6.26 38.46 4.02
C VAL A 314 4.74 38.59 3.79
N GLY A 315 4.33 39.59 3.00
CA GLY A 315 2.93 39.92 2.68
C GLY A 315 2.16 38.88 1.85
N VAL A 316 2.02 37.67 2.37
CA VAL A 316 1.22 36.58 1.82
C VAL A 316 0.03 36.36 2.74
N LEU A 317 -1.19 36.52 2.21
CA LEU A 317 -2.42 36.25 2.93
C LEU A 317 -2.74 34.76 2.86
N TYR A 318 -2.68 34.06 4.00
CA TYR A 318 -3.16 32.68 4.11
C TYR A 318 -4.67 32.67 4.37
N TYR A 319 -5.45 32.37 3.34
CA TYR A 319 -6.91 32.32 3.44
C TYR A 319 -7.41 31.36 4.53
N PRO A 320 -6.88 30.14 4.69
CA PRO A 320 -7.37 29.24 5.74
C PRO A 320 -7.22 29.83 7.14
N TRP A 321 -6.03 30.32 7.47
CA TRP A 321 -5.76 30.99 8.75
C TRP A 321 -6.62 32.25 8.95
N TYR A 322 -6.77 33.08 7.92
CA TYR A 322 -7.60 34.29 7.99
C TYR A 322 -9.07 33.96 8.29
N PHE A 323 -9.65 33.00 7.56
CA PHE A 323 -11.02 32.57 7.79
C PHE A 323 -11.19 31.87 9.12
N ARG A 324 -10.18 31.13 9.59
CA ARG A 324 -10.18 30.57 10.94
C ARG A 324 -10.27 31.67 11.99
N ARG A 325 -9.50 32.75 11.84
CA ARG A 325 -9.54 33.88 12.77
C ARG A 325 -10.90 34.58 12.80
N ILE A 326 -11.55 34.71 11.64
CA ILE A 326 -12.94 35.19 11.57
C ILE A 326 -13.89 34.22 12.27
N SER A 327 -13.67 32.92 12.14
CA SER A 327 -14.53 31.91 12.77
C SER A 327 -14.39 31.90 14.29
N ASP A 328 -13.22 32.18 14.86
CA ASP A 328 -13.07 32.25 16.31
C ASP A 328 -13.86 33.44 16.92
N ASP A 329 -14.14 34.48 16.12
CA ASP A 329 -15.07 35.55 16.48
C ASP A 329 -16.53 35.08 16.30
N THR A 330 -17.06 34.46 17.36
CA THR A 330 -18.44 33.95 17.46
C THR A 330 -19.54 34.95 17.07
N SER A 331 -19.27 36.26 17.08
CA SER A 331 -20.23 37.28 16.63
C SER A 331 -20.45 37.28 15.11
N LEU A 332 -19.49 36.74 14.35
CA LEU A 332 -19.47 36.70 12.88
C LEU A 332 -19.83 35.32 12.32
N LEU A 333 -19.54 34.23 13.04
CA LEU A 333 -19.83 32.84 12.63
C LEU A 333 -21.28 32.62 12.17
N SER A 334 -22.25 33.09 12.95
CA SER A 334 -23.68 32.91 12.66
C SER A 334 -24.16 33.57 11.35
N ARG A 335 -23.32 34.44 10.75
CA ARG A 335 -23.65 35.16 9.51
C ARG A 335 -23.16 34.44 8.24
N TYR A 336 -22.25 33.48 8.35
CA TYR A 336 -21.58 32.88 7.19
C TYR A 336 -21.66 31.35 7.21
N LEU A 337 -22.79 30.78 6.77
CA LEU A 337 -22.95 29.32 6.60
C LEU A 337 -21.84 28.70 5.73
N SER A 338 -21.33 29.45 4.74
CA SER A 338 -20.24 28.98 3.88
C SER A 338 -18.87 28.89 4.58
N LEU A 339 -18.70 29.51 5.76
CA LEU A 339 -17.46 29.48 6.52
C LEU A 339 -17.24 28.10 7.19
N GLU A 340 -18.31 27.49 7.71
CA GLU A 340 -18.26 26.15 8.31
C GLU A 340 -17.81 25.11 7.27
N ASN A 341 -18.41 25.13 6.08
CA ASN A 341 -18.05 24.21 5.00
C ASN A 341 -16.60 24.37 4.55
N LEU A 342 -16.09 25.60 4.51
CA LEU A 342 -14.72 25.88 4.07
C LEU A 342 -13.66 25.43 5.08
N LEU A 343 -13.96 25.52 6.38
CA LEU A 343 -13.06 25.11 7.47
C LEU A 343 -13.29 23.68 7.97
N GLU A 344 -14.22 22.95 7.37
CA GLU A 344 -14.51 21.55 7.68
C GLU A 344 -13.25 20.67 7.50
N ASN A 345 -12.95 19.84 8.50
CA ASN A 345 -11.95 18.79 8.38
C ASN A 345 -12.61 17.51 7.85
N ARG A 346 -12.24 17.09 6.63
CA ARG A 346 -12.72 15.86 5.99
C ARG A 346 -11.72 14.69 6.06
N LEU A 347 -10.64 14.81 6.84
CA LEU A 347 -9.73 13.71 7.13
C LEU A 347 -10.43 12.71 8.06
N ALA A 348 -10.57 11.48 7.59
CA ALA A 348 -11.07 10.33 8.36
C ALA A 348 -9.96 9.68 9.21
N LEU A 349 -8.70 9.71 8.75
CA LEU A 349 -7.56 9.09 9.45
C LEU A 349 -6.87 10.04 10.44
N ASP A 350 -7.01 11.35 10.25
CA ASP A 350 -6.53 12.36 11.20
C ASP A 350 -7.59 13.44 11.52
N PRO A 351 -8.62 13.07 12.30
CA PRO A 351 -9.74 13.98 12.61
C PRO A 351 -9.35 15.12 13.56
N LYS A 352 -8.12 15.14 14.07
CA LYS A 352 -7.66 16.16 15.03
C LYS A 352 -7.13 17.41 14.34
N CYS A 353 -6.72 17.30 13.08
CA CYS A 353 -6.23 18.45 12.31
C CYS A 353 -7.29 19.54 12.21
N THR A 354 -6.82 20.78 12.19
CA THR A 354 -7.67 21.96 12.08
C THR A 354 -7.18 22.86 10.95
N ALA A 355 -8.07 23.17 10.00
CA ALA A 355 -7.75 24.05 8.89
C ALA A 355 -7.39 25.47 9.39
N GLY A 356 -6.28 26.02 8.88
CA GLY A 356 -5.79 27.34 9.27
C GLY A 356 -5.14 27.42 10.66
N ALA A 357 -4.87 26.29 11.33
CA ALA A 357 -4.26 26.29 12.66
C ALA A 357 -2.76 26.63 12.63
N GLU A 358 -2.29 27.40 13.62
CA GLU A 358 -0.87 27.74 13.77
C GLU A 358 -0.05 26.62 14.39
N GLU A 359 -0.60 25.94 15.40
CA GLU A 359 0.12 24.95 16.22
C GLU A 359 0.59 23.71 15.43
N ASP A 360 -0.05 23.42 14.30
CA ASP A 360 0.22 22.24 13.46
C ASP A 360 0.85 22.58 12.09
N GLU A 361 1.33 23.81 11.88
CA GLU A 361 1.82 24.30 10.58
C GLU A 361 0.73 24.23 9.46
N LEU A 362 -0.54 24.23 9.84
CA LEU A 362 -1.70 24.12 8.94
C LEU A 362 -2.31 25.48 8.54
N GLN A 363 -1.56 26.57 8.74
CA GLN A 363 -2.00 27.95 8.51
C GLN A 363 -2.49 28.17 7.07
N ASP A 364 -1.87 27.50 6.11
CA ASP A 364 -2.21 27.59 4.69
C ASP A 364 -2.90 26.33 4.15
N TYR A 365 -3.55 25.54 5.01
CA TYR A 365 -4.28 24.33 4.58
C TYR A 365 -5.78 24.45 4.80
N PHE A 366 -6.53 24.26 3.71
CA PHE A 366 -7.92 23.82 3.80
C PHE A 366 -7.96 22.29 3.86
N LEU A 367 -8.89 21.75 4.67
CA LEU A 367 -9.07 20.31 4.87
C LEU A 367 -10.42 19.81 4.34
N CYS A 368 -11.13 20.64 3.59
CA CYS A 368 -12.49 20.41 3.11
C CYS A 368 -12.55 19.85 1.67
N ALA A 369 -11.41 19.43 1.11
CA ALA A 369 -11.37 18.85 -0.23
C ALA A 369 -12.28 17.62 -0.31
N HIS A 370 -12.98 17.47 -1.43
CA HIS A 370 -13.98 16.43 -1.59
C HIS A 370 -13.94 15.80 -2.97
N ILE A 371 -14.23 14.51 -3.03
CA ILE A 371 -14.44 13.77 -4.27
C ILE A 371 -15.49 12.66 -4.04
N ASP A 372 -16.54 12.68 -4.86
CA ASP A 372 -17.59 11.66 -4.86
C ASP A 372 -17.05 10.34 -5.41
N ASP A 373 -17.64 9.20 -5.02
CA ASP A 373 -17.23 7.88 -5.52
C ASP A 373 -17.29 7.79 -7.06
N LYS A 374 -18.27 8.46 -7.68
CA LYS A 374 -18.45 8.51 -9.15
C LYS A 374 -17.33 9.24 -9.89
N ASP A 375 -16.59 10.09 -9.17
CA ASP A 375 -15.53 10.95 -9.73
C ASP A 375 -14.14 10.38 -9.43
N LEU A 376 -14.04 9.24 -8.73
CA LEU A 376 -12.79 8.51 -8.56
C LEU A 376 -12.25 8.03 -9.92
N PRO A 377 -10.93 7.93 -10.09
CA PRO A 377 -10.34 7.51 -11.36
C PRO A 377 -10.54 6.03 -11.71
N TRP A 378 -11.30 5.28 -10.89
CA TRP A 378 -11.68 3.89 -11.11
C TRP A 378 -13.16 3.67 -10.74
N ASP A 379 -13.73 2.56 -11.22
CA ASP A 379 -15.07 2.11 -10.82
C ASP A 379 -15.01 1.42 -9.45
N VAL A 380 -15.66 2.00 -8.45
CA VAL A 380 -15.74 1.45 -7.08
C VAL A 380 -16.49 0.11 -7.00
N THR A 381 -17.28 -0.24 -8.02
CA THR A 381 -18.03 -1.48 -8.09
C THR A 381 -17.23 -2.63 -8.72
N GLU A 382 -16.11 -2.32 -9.38
CA GLU A 382 -15.25 -3.31 -10.01
C GLU A 382 -14.38 -4.01 -8.95
N ILE A 383 -14.61 -5.32 -8.77
CA ILE A 383 -13.93 -6.14 -7.74
C ILE A 383 -12.83 -7.05 -8.29
N ASP A 384 -12.77 -7.26 -9.61
CA ASP A 384 -11.87 -8.21 -10.28
C ASP A 384 -11.07 -7.50 -11.37
N TRP A 385 -10.07 -6.72 -10.92
CA TRP A 385 -9.24 -5.85 -11.75
C TRP A 385 -7.76 -6.21 -11.69
#